data_AF-A0A3A5VNS0-F1
#
_entry.id   AF-A0A3A5VNS0-F1
#
_cell.length_a   1.000
_cell.length_b   1.000
_cell.length_c   1.000
_cell.angle_alpha   90.00
_cell.angle_beta   90.00
_cell.angle_gamma   90.00
#
_symmetry.space_group_name_H-M   'P 1'
#
loop_
_entity.id
_entity.type
_entity.pdbx_description
1 polymer ?
#
loop_
_entity_poly.entity_id
_entity_poly.type
_entity_poly.pdbx_seq_one_letter_code
_entity_poly.pdbx_strand_id
1 'polypeptide(L)'
;MIQNAFENDILTTFLNFHYLFVYLFLIYVTTVYYAYTSDRDMTDKVTMNYLLIYAIAVPYYLFFNVEVTSSWIPGMDALLYHDGMYSTFYATHDPLDNAVPSLHVAIPFGILMLNYLHVKQKGIVMKEWRHYRYHMFILINTIVFIFAILYLGIHWVTDIPLGMLVGGIGALFIHHLQPRLRNDFGPMFKGVTKEKVRKHIFVEGTILLLMMAAIMGAINYQDATNEDQASFRLASGDTVHDLIHEIGPELTVMTTIENMDTSNTLEYAIITVDLAEPGFQDFKVDWDEMKILANENCTQNVPCVASLLPGDESVIELQSPNVFTFIFLHHSGDNGVMEVQVVSEYDKSSTAMNKAIALSIPSLYITGFVIYRLLRLSKNGKSWFDSTPSHTWEEE
;
A
#
# COMPACT_ATOMS: atom_id res chain seq x y z
N MET A 1 -17.40 -12.13 10.01
CA MET A 1 -16.91 -11.06 9.10
C MET A 1 -17.08 -11.53 7.66
N ILE A 2 -16.60 -10.78 6.65
CA ILE A 2 -16.59 -11.28 5.26
C ILE A 2 -15.82 -12.60 5.17
N GLN A 3 -14.70 -12.72 5.89
CA GLN A 3 -13.88 -13.93 5.95
C GLN A 3 -14.70 -15.18 6.38
N ASN A 4 -15.32 -15.17 7.57
CA ASN A 4 -16.10 -16.33 8.08
C ASN A 4 -17.35 -16.65 7.22
N ALA A 5 -17.87 -15.68 6.46
CA ALA A 5 -19.04 -15.91 5.60
C ALA A 5 -18.69 -16.68 4.31
N PHE A 6 -17.44 -16.63 3.87
CA PHE A 6 -16.96 -17.21 2.61
C PHE A 6 -15.80 -18.20 2.80
N GLU A 7 -15.44 -18.50 4.05
CA GLU A 7 -14.30 -19.35 4.41
C GLU A 7 -14.34 -20.70 3.68
N ASN A 8 -13.36 -20.91 2.81
CA ASN A 8 -13.20 -22.12 2.02
C ASN A 8 -11.78 -22.20 1.44
N ASP A 9 -11.08 -23.30 1.67
CA ASP A 9 -9.68 -23.47 1.25
C ASP A 9 -9.49 -23.25 -0.26
N ILE A 10 -10.42 -23.77 -1.09
CA ILE A 10 -10.35 -23.61 -2.55
C ILE A 10 -10.50 -22.14 -2.93
N LEU A 11 -11.41 -21.42 -2.27
CA LEU A 11 -11.58 -19.99 -2.49
C LEU A 11 -10.33 -19.22 -2.06
N THR A 12 -9.77 -19.54 -0.88
CA THR A 12 -8.55 -18.90 -0.37
C THR A 12 -7.37 -19.12 -1.31
N THR A 13 -7.09 -20.36 -1.74
CA THR A 13 -6.04 -20.65 -2.72
C THR A 13 -6.26 -19.90 -4.03
N PHE A 14 -7.50 -19.87 -4.54
CA PHE A 14 -7.82 -19.14 -5.77
C PHE A 14 -7.58 -17.64 -5.61
N LEU A 15 -7.98 -17.05 -4.48
CA LEU A 15 -7.82 -15.62 -4.22
C LEU A 15 -6.36 -15.25 -3.98
N ASN A 16 -5.56 -16.08 -3.30
CA ASN A 16 -4.11 -15.90 -3.18
C ASN A 16 -3.44 -15.90 -4.55
N PHE A 17 -3.76 -16.91 -5.39
CA PHE A 17 -3.26 -16.97 -6.76
C PHE A 17 -3.69 -15.74 -7.58
N HIS A 18 -4.97 -15.36 -7.50
CA HIS A 18 -5.52 -14.21 -8.23
C HIS A 18 -4.83 -12.92 -7.79
N TYR A 19 -4.75 -12.69 -6.48
CA TYR A 19 -4.12 -11.53 -5.87
C TYR A 19 -2.68 -11.35 -6.38
N LEU A 20 -1.86 -12.40 -6.34
CA LEU A 20 -0.47 -12.32 -6.76
C LEU A 20 -0.30 -12.30 -8.29
N PHE A 21 -0.76 -13.36 -8.96
CA PHE A 21 -0.42 -13.58 -10.36
C PHE A 21 -1.24 -12.71 -11.32
N VAL A 22 -2.54 -12.54 -11.07
CA VAL A 22 -3.39 -11.75 -11.96
C VAL A 22 -3.08 -10.27 -11.84
N TYR A 23 -2.64 -9.82 -10.67
CA TYR A 23 -2.20 -8.43 -10.49
C TYR A 23 -0.95 -8.12 -11.33
N LEU A 24 0.09 -8.95 -11.20
CA LEU A 24 1.29 -8.83 -12.03
C LEU A 24 0.94 -8.95 -13.53
N PHE A 25 0.08 -9.90 -13.88
CA PHE A 25 -0.42 -10.07 -15.24
C PHE A 25 -1.08 -8.78 -15.76
N LEU A 26 -1.97 -8.15 -14.99
CA LEU A 26 -2.61 -6.91 -15.41
C LEU A 26 -1.60 -5.79 -15.65
N ILE A 27 -0.61 -5.62 -14.79
CA ILE A 27 0.37 -4.54 -14.92
C ILE A 27 1.19 -4.70 -16.21
N TYR A 28 1.76 -5.88 -16.45
CA TYR A 28 2.65 -6.10 -17.59
C TYR A 28 1.87 -6.34 -18.89
N VAL A 29 0.85 -7.20 -18.87
CA VAL A 29 0.14 -7.61 -20.09
C VAL A 29 -0.76 -6.50 -20.61
N THR A 30 -1.29 -5.60 -19.78
CA THR A 30 -2.06 -4.43 -20.28
C THR A 30 -1.20 -3.57 -21.19
N THR A 31 0.06 -3.31 -20.81
CA THR A 31 0.99 -2.53 -21.64
C THR A 31 1.28 -3.25 -22.96
N VAL A 32 1.60 -4.55 -22.89
CA VAL A 32 1.87 -5.38 -24.08
C VAL A 32 0.64 -5.48 -24.99
N TYR A 33 -0.56 -5.58 -24.43
CA TYR A 33 -1.82 -5.66 -25.17
C TYR A 33 -2.07 -4.41 -26.01
N TYR A 34 -1.91 -3.22 -25.42
CA TYR A 34 -2.08 -1.96 -26.16
C TYR A 34 -0.99 -1.77 -27.21
N ALA A 35 0.24 -2.20 -26.92
CA ALA A 35 1.32 -2.18 -27.90
C ALA A 35 1.02 -3.12 -29.09
N TYR A 36 0.60 -4.35 -28.82
CA TYR A 36 0.27 -5.36 -29.82
C TYR A 36 -0.91 -4.94 -30.70
N THR A 37 -1.93 -4.32 -30.11
CA THR A 37 -3.10 -3.79 -30.85
C THR A 37 -2.85 -2.44 -31.53
N SER A 38 -1.59 -1.98 -31.53
CA SER A 38 -1.14 -0.73 -32.12
C SER A 38 -1.87 0.51 -31.58
N ASP A 39 -2.32 0.49 -30.32
CA ASP A 39 -2.84 1.66 -29.61
C ASP A 39 -1.71 2.41 -28.91
N ARG A 40 -0.98 3.24 -29.66
CA ARG A 40 0.17 3.97 -29.10
C ARG A 40 -0.22 4.90 -27.96
N ASP A 41 -1.38 5.56 -28.05
CA ASP A 41 -1.83 6.50 -27.02
C ASP A 41 -2.10 5.78 -25.70
N MET A 42 -2.79 4.62 -25.76
CA MET A 42 -3.05 3.83 -24.56
C MET A 42 -1.80 3.15 -24.03
N THR A 43 -0.88 2.74 -24.90
CA THR A 43 0.41 2.17 -24.51
C THR A 43 1.20 3.18 -23.65
N ASP A 44 1.33 4.43 -24.11
CA ASP A 44 2.02 5.48 -23.36
C ASP A 44 1.34 5.73 -22.00
N LYS A 45 0.01 5.85 -22.02
CA LYS A 45 -0.78 6.16 -20.81
C LYS A 45 -0.67 5.07 -19.76
N VAL A 46 -0.80 3.80 -20.16
CA VAL A 46 -0.73 2.66 -19.22
C VAL A 46 0.69 2.43 -18.72
N THR A 47 1.71 2.63 -19.55
CA THR A 47 3.11 2.52 -19.12
C THR A 47 3.42 3.52 -18.01
N MET A 48 2.95 4.75 -18.15
CA MET A 48 3.11 5.78 -17.11
C MET A 48 2.25 5.51 -15.86
N ASN A 49 1.12 4.80 -16.01
CA ASN A 49 0.16 4.54 -14.93
C ASN A 49 0.80 3.84 -13.74
N TYR A 50 1.53 2.74 -14.00
CA TYR A 50 2.19 1.98 -12.94
C TYR A 50 3.19 2.84 -12.16
N LEU A 51 4.11 3.51 -12.87
CA LEU A 51 5.18 4.29 -12.25
C LEU A 51 4.63 5.50 -11.47
N LEU A 52 3.67 6.22 -12.03
CA LEU A 52 3.18 7.47 -11.42
C LEU A 52 2.21 7.23 -10.28
N ILE A 53 1.37 6.18 -10.34
CA ILE A 53 0.51 5.83 -9.22
C ILE A 53 1.35 5.41 -8.02
N TYR A 54 2.40 4.61 -8.25
CA TYR A 54 3.35 4.26 -7.20
C TYR A 54 4.00 5.51 -6.59
N ALA A 55 4.49 6.43 -7.44
CA ALA A 55 5.08 7.68 -6.98
C ALA A 55 4.08 8.55 -6.17
N ILE A 56 2.79 8.54 -6.52
CA ILE A 56 1.76 9.28 -5.77
C ILE A 56 1.48 8.62 -4.41
N ALA A 57 1.58 7.29 -4.31
CA ALA A 57 1.33 6.54 -3.08
C ALA A 57 2.41 6.76 -2.00
N VAL A 58 3.66 7.04 -2.40
CA VAL A 58 4.84 7.22 -1.51
C VAL A 58 4.58 8.00 -0.21
N PRO A 59 4.06 9.25 -0.22
CA PRO A 59 3.81 9.97 1.04
C PRO A 59 2.86 9.24 1.98
N TYR A 60 1.89 8.50 1.46
CA TYR A 60 0.93 7.80 2.32
C TYR A 60 1.63 6.65 3.06
N TYR A 61 2.44 5.88 2.34
CA TYR A 61 3.25 4.79 2.87
C TYR A 61 4.38 5.20 3.80
N LEU A 62 4.86 6.44 3.69
CA LEU A 62 5.94 6.94 4.55
C LEU A 62 5.45 7.60 5.84
N PHE A 63 4.19 8.03 5.88
CA PHE A 63 3.67 8.86 6.97
C PHE A 63 2.40 8.31 7.62
N PHE A 64 1.76 7.30 7.02
CA PHE A 64 0.58 6.64 7.57
C PHE A 64 0.83 5.14 7.56
N ASN A 65 1.55 4.66 8.58
CA ASN A 65 1.77 3.24 8.80
C ASN A 65 0.45 2.66 9.31
N VAL A 66 -0.31 2.04 8.41
CA VAL A 66 -1.60 1.44 8.71
C VAL A 66 -1.45 -0.05 8.57
N GLU A 67 -1.49 -0.72 9.72
CA GLU A 67 -1.48 -2.16 9.85
C GLU A 67 -2.59 -2.83 9.05
N VAL A 68 -2.28 -4.03 8.56
CA VAL A 68 -3.26 -4.92 7.93
C VAL A 68 -4.37 -5.26 8.91
N THR A 69 -5.56 -5.52 8.38
CA THR A 69 -6.73 -5.81 9.21
C THR A 69 -6.53 -7.04 10.11
N SER A 70 -5.73 -8.03 9.70
CA SER A 70 -5.45 -9.26 10.47
C SER A 70 -4.62 -9.02 11.73
N SER A 71 -3.91 -7.90 11.81
CA SER A 71 -3.18 -7.48 13.01
C SER A 71 -4.13 -6.90 14.08
N TRP A 72 -5.30 -6.41 13.68
CA TRP A 72 -6.17 -5.58 14.54
C TRP A 72 -7.55 -6.16 14.82
N ILE A 73 -8.14 -6.92 13.89
CA ILE A 73 -9.48 -7.47 14.04
C ILE A 73 -9.37 -8.84 14.74
N PRO A 74 -9.81 -8.98 16.01
CA PRO A 74 -9.63 -10.23 16.76
C PRO A 74 -10.39 -11.38 16.08
N GLY A 75 -9.73 -12.54 15.94
CA GLY A 75 -10.24 -13.73 15.30
C GLY A 75 -10.27 -13.67 13.76
N MET A 76 -9.54 -12.74 13.14
CA MET A 76 -9.39 -12.68 11.69
C MET A 76 -8.02 -13.23 11.28
N ASP A 77 -8.02 -14.27 10.45
CA ASP A 77 -6.79 -14.92 10.00
C ASP A 77 -6.07 -14.10 8.92
N ALA A 78 -4.74 -14.15 8.92
CA ALA A 78 -3.88 -13.52 7.92
C ALA A 78 -3.66 -14.45 6.71
N LEU A 79 -4.76 -14.82 6.04
CA LEU A 79 -4.81 -15.90 5.03
C LEU A 79 -3.81 -15.76 3.87
N LEU A 80 -3.41 -14.53 3.52
CA LEU A 80 -2.39 -14.30 2.49
C LEU A 80 -0.99 -14.71 3.00
N TYR A 81 -0.66 -14.34 4.23
CA TYR A 81 0.69 -14.44 4.80
C TYR A 81 0.98 -15.84 5.35
N HIS A 82 -0.05 -16.61 5.68
CA HIS A 82 0.07 -17.96 6.25
C HIS A 82 -0.07 -19.08 5.21
N ASP A 83 -0.02 -18.75 3.93
CA ASP A 83 0.16 -19.75 2.87
C ASP A 83 1.63 -20.15 2.81
N GLY A 84 1.97 -21.35 3.29
CA GLY A 84 3.36 -21.83 3.36
C GLY A 84 4.12 -21.76 2.03
N MET A 85 3.43 -21.85 0.88
CA MET A 85 4.08 -21.75 -0.43
C MET A 85 4.57 -20.32 -0.77
N TYR A 86 3.94 -19.31 -0.18
CA TYR A 86 4.16 -17.90 -0.54
C TYR A 86 4.51 -17.01 0.66
N SER A 87 4.49 -17.52 1.89
CA SER A 87 4.73 -16.76 3.13
C SER A 87 6.07 -16.02 3.11
N THR A 88 7.15 -16.70 2.74
CA THR A 88 8.49 -16.09 2.56
C THR A 88 8.47 -15.02 1.46
N PHE A 89 7.78 -15.26 0.34
CA PHE A 89 7.68 -14.26 -0.72
C PHE A 89 6.97 -13.00 -0.22
N TYR A 90 5.84 -13.14 0.49
CA TYR A 90 5.12 -11.99 1.01
C TYR A 90 5.92 -11.26 2.09
N ALA A 91 6.47 -11.96 3.08
CA ALA A 91 7.24 -11.34 4.15
C ALA A 91 8.54 -10.65 3.68
N THR A 92 9.03 -10.95 2.48
CA THR A 92 10.21 -10.27 1.90
C THR A 92 9.86 -9.14 0.93
N HIS A 93 8.58 -9.01 0.53
CA HIS A 93 8.12 -8.04 -0.48
C HIS A 93 7.00 -7.11 0.01
N ASP A 94 6.35 -7.45 1.13
CA ASP A 94 5.27 -6.71 1.77
C ASP A 94 5.69 -6.34 3.20
N PRO A 95 5.78 -5.03 3.54
CA PRO A 95 6.14 -4.56 4.86
C PRO A 95 5.01 -4.71 5.91
N LEU A 96 3.82 -5.19 5.54
CA LEU A 96 2.65 -5.44 6.42
C LEU A 96 2.01 -4.19 7.06
N ASP A 97 2.64 -3.02 6.96
CA ASP A 97 2.20 -1.75 7.55
C ASP A 97 1.75 -0.70 6.50
N ASN A 98 1.63 -1.12 5.23
CA ASN A 98 1.37 -0.25 4.08
C ASN A 98 -0.02 -0.43 3.46
N ALA A 99 -1.05 -0.64 4.29
CA ALA A 99 -2.41 -0.89 3.82
C ALA A 99 -3.04 0.34 3.10
N VAL A 100 -2.70 1.57 3.51
CA VAL A 100 -3.32 2.78 2.96
C VAL A 100 -2.37 3.53 2.02
N PRO A 101 -2.75 3.79 0.75
CA PRO A 101 -3.90 3.28 0.00
C PRO A 101 -3.65 1.92 -0.66
N SER A 102 -4.70 1.20 -1.06
CA SER A 102 -4.52 -0.07 -1.77
C SER A 102 -4.06 0.14 -3.22
N LEU A 103 -2.81 -0.24 -3.54
CA LEU A 103 -2.28 -0.23 -4.92
C LEU A 103 -2.95 -1.26 -5.84
N HIS A 104 -3.39 -2.39 -5.27
CA HIS A 104 -4.18 -3.42 -5.95
C HIS A 104 -5.52 -2.88 -6.46
N VAL A 105 -6.02 -1.80 -5.87
CA VAL A 105 -7.16 -1.03 -6.38
C VAL A 105 -6.71 0.13 -7.26
N ALA A 106 -5.71 0.91 -6.81
CA ALA A 106 -5.29 2.15 -7.46
C ALA A 106 -4.81 1.93 -8.90
N ILE A 107 -3.98 0.94 -9.16
CA ILE A 107 -3.38 0.70 -10.49
C ILE A 107 -4.45 0.22 -11.49
N PRO A 108 -5.23 -0.85 -11.24
CA PRO A 108 -6.31 -1.25 -12.14
C PRO A 108 -7.36 -0.16 -12.34
N PHE A 109 -7.75 0.55 -11.27
CA PHE A 109 -8.66 1.69 -11.38
C PHE A 109 -8.08 2.81 -12.25
N GLY A 110 -6.80 3.13 -12.11
CA GLY A 110 -6.10 4.08 -12.97
C GLY A 110 -6.18 3.69 -14.45
N ILE A 111 -5.98 2.41 -14.78
CA ILE A 111 -6.15 1.90 -16.16
C ILE A 111 -7.60 2.06 -16.62
N LEU A 112 -8.59 1.70 -15.80
CA LEU A 112 -10.01 1.87 -16.12
C LEU A 112 -10.38 3.33 -16.38
N MET A 113 -9.87 4.25 -15.56
CA MET A 113 -10.09 5.67 -15.70
C MET A 113 -9.39 6.23 -16.95
N LEU A 114 -8.16 5.81 -17.25
CA LEU A 114 -7.47 6.17 -18.48
C LEU A 114 -8.23 5.72 -19.73
N ASN A 115 -8.74 4.48 -19.72
CA ASN A 115 -9.59 3.94 -20.78
C ASN A 115 -10.83 4.82 -20.98
N TYR A 116 -11.53 5.15 -19.88
CA TYR A 116 -12.71 6.01 -19.89
C TYR A 116 -12.40 7.41 -20.44
N LEU A 117 -11.35 8.05 -19.92
CA LEU A 117 -10.91 9.39 -20.34
C LEU A 117 -10.54 9.42 -21.81
N HIS A 118 -9.81 8.40 -22.29
CA HIS A 118 -9.43 8.28 -23.69
C HIS A 118 -10.65 8.19 -24.62
N VAL A 119 -11.62 7.35 -24.25
CA VAL A 119 -12.86 7.18 -25.03
C VAL A 119 -13.70 8.46 -25.03
N LYS A 120 -13.83 9.13 -23.87
CA LYS A 120 -14.56 10.40 -23.75
C LYS A 120 -13.93 11.51 -24.57
N GLN A 121 -12.60 11.64 -24.55
CA GLN A 121 -11.88 12.62 -25.36
C GLN A 121 -12.10 12.41 -26.87
N LYS A 122 -12.24 11.16 -27.32
CA LYS A 122 -12.53 10.82 -28.73
C LYS A 122 -14.03 10.94 -29.10
N GLY A 123 -14.91 11.22 -28.14
CA GLY A 123 -16.36 11.28 -28.37
C GLY A 123 -17.00 9.94 -28.71
N ILE A 124 -16.34 8.82 -28.36
CA ILE A 124 -16.81 7.46 -28.68
C ILE A 124 -17.68 6.92 -27.52
N VAL A 125 -18.65 6.07 -27.82
CA VAL A 125 -19.41 5.34 -26.78
C VAL A 125 -18.57 4.16 -26.27
N MET A 126 -18.48 3.99 -24.95
CA MET A 126 -17.61 2.97 -24.34
C MET A 126 -17.81 1.55 -24.87
N LYS A 127 -19.07 1.17 -25.15
CA LYS A 127 -19.42 -0.16 -25.69
C LYS A 127 -18.96 -0.37 -27.14
N GLU A 128 -18.75 0.70 -27.89
CA GLU A 128 -18.31 0.69 -29.29
C GLU A 128 -16.78 0.72 -29.41
N TRP A 129 -16.08 1.01 -28.32
CA TRP A 129 -14.62 1.04 -28.32
C TRP A 129 -14.05 -0.36 -28.55
N ARG A 130 -13.08 -0.48 -29.47
CA ARG A 130 -12.47 -1.76 -29.86
C ARG A 130 -11.89 -2.58 -28.69
N HIS A 131 -11.53 -1.93 -27.59
CA HIS A 131 -10.98 -2.56 -26.39
C HIS A 131 -12.01 -2.77 -25.27
N TYR A 132 -13.31 -2.58 -25.53
CA TYR A 132 -14.37 -2.70 -24.52
C TYR A 132 -14.34 -4.03 -23.75
N ARG A 133 -14.11 -5.15 -24.46
CA ARG A 133 -14.01 -6.48 -23.81
C ARG A 133 -12.83 -6.56 -22.84
N TYR A 134 -11.71 -5.94 -23.20
CA TYR A 134 -10.53 -5.89 -22.34
C TYR A 134 -10.74 -4.94 -21.15
N HIS A 135 -11.42 -3.81 -21.36
CA HIS A 135 -11.86 -2.93 -20.27
C HIS A 135 -12.75 -3.68 -19.26
N MET A 136 -13.71 -4.47 -19.74
CA MET A 136 -14.56 -5.30 -18.86
C MET A 136 -13.76 -6.38 -18.13
N PHE A 137 -12.75 -6.98 -18.78
CA PHE A 137 -11.84 -7.92 -18.13
C PHE A 137 -11.09 -7.25 -16.96
N ILE A 138 -10.55 -6.04 -17.15
CA ILE A 138 -9.90 -5.30 -16.07
C ILE A 138 -10.91 -4.99 -14.96
N LEU A 139 -12.11 -4.52 -15.30
CA LEU A 139 -13.16 -4.16 -14.33
C LEU A 139 -13.55 -5.34 -13.44
N ILE A 140 -13.80 -6.51 -14.04
CA ILE A 140 -14.16 -7.73 -13.30
C ILE A 140 -13.01 -8.10 -12.35
N ASN A 141 -11.76 -8.09 -12.83
CA ASN A 141 -10.62 -8.38 -11.98
C ASN A 141 -10.45 -7.34 -10.87
N THR A 142 -10.70 -6.05 -11.11
CA THR A 142 -10.70 -5.02 -10.05
C THR A 142 -11.72 -5.31 -8.97
N ILE A 143 -12.92 -5.78 -9.33
CA ILE A 143 -13.94 -6.19 -8.35
C ILE A 143 -13.46 -7.42 -7.55
N VAL A 144 -12.83 -8.40 -8.21
CA VAL A 144 -12.25 -9.56 -7.54
C VAL A 144 -11.12 -9.16 -6.59
N PHE A 145 -10.23 -8.23 -6.97
CA PHE A 145 -9.20 -7.70 -6.06
C PHE A 145 -9.83 -7.03 -4.84
N ILE A 146 -10.84 -6.18 -5.03
CA ILE A 146 -11.55 -5.54 -3.91
C ILE A 146 -12.12 -6.58 -2.94
N PHE A 147 -12.67 -7.68 -3.46
CA PHE A 147 -13.13 -8.77 -2.60
C PHE A 147 -11.96 -9.52 -1.94
N ALA A 148 -10.92 -9.85 -2.70
CA ALA A 148 -9.75 -10.59 -2.24
C ALA A 148 -9.06 -9.89 -1.07
N ILE A 149 -8.79 -8.58 -1.20
CA ILE A 149 -8.08 -7.83 -0.15
C ILE A 149 -8.83 -7.77 1.17
N LEU A 150 -10.17 -7.74 1.13
CA LEU A 150 -11.01 -7.74 2.34
C LEU A 150 -11.15 -9.15 2.92
N TYR A 151 -11.23 -10.18 2.07
CA TYR A 151 -11.38 -11.57 2.50
C TYR A 151 -10.09 -12.13 3.10
N LEU A 152 -8.93 -11.80 2.50
CA LEU A 152 -7.62 -12.27 2.91
C LEU A 152 -7.08 -11.56 4.17
N GLY A 153 -7.79 -10.53 4.64
CA GLY A 153 -7.48 -9.85 5.89
C GLY A 153 -6.37 -8.79 5.80
N ILE A 154 -6.07 -8.29 4.61
CA ILE A 154 -4.90 -7.42 4.35
C ILE A 154 -5.23 -5.93 4.14
N HIS A 155 -6.50 -5.55 4.03
CA HIS A 155 -6.88 -4.16 3.79
C HIS A 155 -8.18 -3.77 4.50
N TRP A 156 -8.24 -2.50 4.89
CA TRP A 156 -9.45 -1.87 5.39
C TRP A 156 -10.37 -1.45 4.24
N VAL A 157 -11.66 -1.35 4.52
CA VAL A 157 -12.66 -0.86 3.55
C VAL A 157 -12.34 0.56 3.07
N THR A 158 -11.70 1.38 3.92
CA THR A 158 -11.24 2.75 3.61
C THR A 158 -10.13 2.79 2.56
N ASP A 159 -9.39 1.70 2.39
CA ASP A 159 -8.22 1.65 1.49
C ASP A 159 -8.66 1.63 0.03
N ILE A 160 -9.88 1.14 -0.23
CA ILE A 160 -10.50 1.07 -1.55
C ILE A 160 -10.77 2.47 -2.12
N PRO A 161 -11.58 3.36 -1.48
CA PRO A 161 -11.82 4.70 -2.01
C PRO A 161 -10.54 5.55 -2.04
N LEU A 162 -9.61 5.37 -1.09
CA LEU A 162 -8.31 6.05 -1.11
C LEU A 162 -7.44 5.57 -2.28
N GLY A 163 -7.42 4.26 -2.55
CA GLY A 163 -6.78 3.68 -3.74
C GLY A 163 -7.38 4.21 -5.03
N MET A 164 -8.71 4.27 -5.14
CA MET A 164 -9.39 4.87 -6.29
C MET A 164 -9.05 6.35 -6.45
N LEU A 165 -8.94 7.11 -5.36
CA LEU A 165 -8.54 8.52 -5.39
C LEU A 165 -7.13 8.69 -5.95
N VAL A 166 -6.16 7.93 -5.43
CA VAL A 166 -4.76 7.97 -5.88
C VAL A 166 -4.65 7.52 -7.34
N GLY A 167 -5.32 6.42 -7.71
CA GLY A 167 -5.40 5.96 -9.10
C GLY A 167 -6.03 6.99 -10.03
N GLY A 168 -7.05 7.72 -9.57
CA GLY A 168 -7.70 8.77 -10.32
C GLY A 168 -6.85 10.02 -10.53
N ILE A 169 -6.12 10.45 -9.50
CA ILE A 169 -5.14 11.55 -9.61
C ILE A 169 -4.06 11.17 -10.62
N GLY A 170 -3.51 9.95 -10.53
CA GLY A 170 -2.54 9.44 -11.49
C GLY A 170 -3.07 9.43 -12.93
N ALA A 171 -4.27 8.88 -13.13
CA ALA A 171 -4.92 8.83 -14.44
C ALA A 171 -5.17 10.23 -15.04
N LEU A 172 -5.63 11.19 -14.24
CA LEU A 172 -5.83 12.58 -14.68
C LEU A 172 -4.52 13.26 -15.05
N PHE A 173 -3.51 13.13 -14.19
CA PHE A 173 -2.19 13.69 -14.44
C PHE A 173 -1.62 13.18 -15.77
N ILE A 174 -1.64 11.86 -15.96
CA ILE A 174 -1.19 11.21 -17.20
C ILE A 174 -2.01 11.70 -18.39
N HIS A 175 -3.34 11.72 -18.27
CA HIS A 175 -4.22 12.10 -19.37
C HIS A 175 -4.00 13.54 -19.84
N HIS A 176 -3.76 14.48 -18.91
CA HIS A 176 -3.50 15.88 -19.23
C HIS A 176 -2.04 16.16 -19.64
N LEU A 177 -1.08 15.35 -19.18
CA LEU A 177 0.35 15.51 -19.49
C LEU A 177 0.76 14.84 -20.82
N GLN A 178 0.24 13.64 -21.08
CA GLN A 178 0.66 12.79 -22.21
C GLN A 178 0.66 13.50 -23.58
N PRO A 179 -0.35 14.33 -23.95
CA PRO A 179 -0.33 15.01 -25.25
C PRO A 179 0.84 16.01 -25.42
N ARG A 180 1.37 16.56 -24.32
CA ARG A 180 2.56 17.42 -24.36
C ARG A 180 3.84 16.60 -24.56
N LEU A 181 3.92 15.44 -23.91
CA LEU A 181 5.07 14.53 -24.06
C LEU A 181 5.20 14.02 -25.49
N ARG A 182 4.06 13.80 -26.17
CA ARG A 182 4.02 13.35 -27.56
C ARG A 182 4.23 14.44 -28.60
N ASN A 183 4.33 15.71 -28.20
CA ASN A 183 4.48 16.84 -29.14
C ASN A 183 3.29 16.99 -30.10
N ASP A 184 2.11 16.43 -29.77
CA ASP A 184 0.90 16.46 -30.61
C ASP A 184 0.40 17.91 -30.86
N PHE A 185 0.78 18.84 -29.97
CA PHE A 185 0.38 20.25 -30.00
C PHE A 185 1.57 21.23 -30.14
N GLY A 186 2.71 20.74 -30.63
CA GLY A 186 3.98 21.47 -30.67
C GLY A 186 4.85 21.22 -29.42
N PRO A 187 6.06 21.83 -29.35
CA PRO A 187 7.09 21.42 -28.39
C PRO A 187 6.58 21.36 -26.96
N MET A 188 7.14 20.49 -26.12
CA MET A 188 6.69 20.25 -24.73
C MET A 188 6.42 21.54 -23.93
N PHE A 189 7.27 22.56 -24.12
CA PHE A 189 7.20 23.85 -23.43
C PHE A 189 6.52 24.97 -24.24
N LYS A 190 5.84 24.64 -25.34
CA LYS A 190 5.12 25.63 -26.14
C LYS A 190 4.03 26.30 -25.31
N GLY A 191 3.97 27.63 -25.37
CA GLY A 191 3.00 28.43 -24.63
C GLY A 191 3.25 28.54 -23.12
N VAL A 192 4.42 28.06 -22.64
CA VAL A 192 4.89 28.30 -21.27
C VAL A 192 5.47 29.72 -21.20
N THR A 193 4.82 30.60 -20.43
CA THR A 193 5.29 31.97 -20.18
C THR A 193 5.75 32.12 -18.73
N LYS A 194 6.60 33.12 -18.45
CA LYS A 194 7.04 33.43 -17.08
C LYS A 194 5.86 33.63 -16.13
N GLU A 195 4.79 34.26 -16.59
CA GLU A 195 3.58 34.47 -15.80
C GLU A 195 2.85 33.15 -15.49
N LYS A 196 2.71 32.26 -16.48
CA LYS A 196 2.11 30.94 -16.27
C LYS A 196 2.93 30.11 -15.29
N VAL A 197 4.25 30.10 -15.43
CA VAL A 197 5.16 29.42 -14.49
C VAL A 197 4.98 29.99 -13.08
N ARG A 198 4.91 31.32 -12.92
CA ARG A 198 4.68 31.95 -11.60
C ARG A 198 3.34 31.52 -11.00
N LYS A 199 2.26 31.50 -11.79
CA LYS A 199 0.93 31.05 -11.33
C LYS A 199 0.95 29.57 -10.93
N HIS A 200 1.61 28.71 -11.71
CA HIS A 200 1.79 27.29 -11.41
C HIS A 200 2.54 27.09 -10.09
N ILE A 201 3.74 27.68 -9.96
CA ILE A 201 4.53 27.60 -8.72
C ILE A 201 3.74 28.08 -7.52
N PHE A 202 3.02 29.21 -7.64
CA PHE A 202 2.25 29.77 -6.54
C PHE A 202 1.08 28.86 -6.11
N VAL A 203 0.23 28.44 -7.05
CA VAL A 203 -0.98 27.66 -6.72
C VAL A 203 -0.61 26.23 -6.32
N GLU A 204 0.22 25.54 -7.13
CA GLU A 204 0.64 24.16 -6.87
C GLU A 204 1.51 24.09 -5.61
N GLY A 205 2.40 25.08 -5.40
CA GLY A 205 3.18 25.21 -4.17
C GLY A 205 2.33 25.48 -2.93
N THR A 206 1.26 26.28 -3.04
CA THR A 206 0.32 26.50 -1.93
C THR A 206 -0.40 25.21 -1.56
N ILE A 207 -0.89 24.45 -2.55
CA ILE A 207 -1.55 23.16 -2.31
C ILE A 207 -0.58 22.18 -1.67
N LEU A 208 0.66 22.09 -2.18
CA LEU A 208 1.70 21.26 -1.60
C LEU A 208 1.96 21.61 -0.13
N LEU A 209 2.08 22.89 0.22
CA LEU A 209 2.31 23.31 1.60
C LEU A 209 1.12 22.99 2.51
N LEU A 210 -0.11 23.12 2.02
CA LEU A 210 -1.30 22.72 2.78
C LEU A 210 -1.35 21.20 3.03
N MET A 211 -1.04 20.40 2.02
CA MET A 211 -0.96 18.93 2.17
C MET A 211 0.17 18.54 3.12
N MET A 212 1.35 19.15 2.99
CA MET A 212 2.48 18.90 3.89
C MET A 212 2.14 19.29 5.33
N ALA A 213 1.48 20.43 5.54
CA ALA A 213 1.03 20.85 6.86
C ALA A 213 0.01 19.86 7.46
N ALA A 214 -0.90 19.32 6.65
CA ALA A 214 -1.85 18.30 7.09
C ALA A 214 -1.14 16.99 7.49
N ILE A 215 -0.19 16.53 6.67
CA ILE A 215 0.63 15.34 6.96
C ILE A 215 1.42 15.54 8.25
N MET A 216 2.14 16.65 8.39
CA MET A 216 2.91 16.95 9.61
C MET A 216 2.03 17.09 10.84
N GLY A 217 0.82 17.66 10.68
CA GLY A 217 -0.17 17.71 11.74
C GLY A 217 -0.65 16.32 12.18
N ALA A 218 -0.86 15.40 11.23
CA ALA A 218 -1.23 14.02 11.52
C ALA A 218 -0.10 13.26 12.22
N ILE A 219 1.14 13.37 11.75
CA ILE A 219 2.33 12.75 12.38
C ILE A 219 2.49 13.24 13.82
N ASN A 220 2.39 14.56 14.05
CA ASN A 220 2.53 15.13 15.38
C ASN A 220 1.38 14.72 16.32
N TYR A 221 0.19 14.47 15.79
CA TYR A 221 -0.91 13.92 16.57
C TYR A 221 -0.69 12.45 16.93
N GLN A 222 -0.20 11.66 15.98
CA GLN A 222 0.15 10.25 16.19
C GLN A 222 1.23 10.12 17.26
N ASP A 223 2.34 10.85 17.11
CA ASP A 223 3.45 10.86 18.07
C ASP A 223 2.99 11.17 19.50
N ALA A 224 2.09 12.16 19.65
CA ALA A 224 1.54 12.56 20.94
C ALA A 224 0.54 11.57 21.56
N THR A 225 0.10 10.54 20.82
CA THR A 225 -0.92 9.57 21.28
C THR A 225 -0.49 8.11 21.14
N ASN A 226 0.75 7.86 20.70
CA ASN A 226 1.23 6.53 20.35
C ASN A 226 1.44 5.62 21.57
N GLU A 227 1.97 6.18 22.67
CA GLU A 227 2.29 5.42 23.89
C GLU A 227 1.05 4.72 24.50
N ASP A 228 -0.15 5.27 24.29
CA ASP A 228 -1.41 4.73 24.82
C ASP A 228 -2.14 3.80 23.84
N GLN A 229 -1.56 3.50 22.67
CA GLN A 229 -2.22 2.71 21.61
C GLN A 229 -1.60 1.34 21.44
N ALA A 230 -2.44 0.31 21.39
CA ALA A 230 -2.02 -1.02 20.98
C ALA A 230 -1.53 -1.02 19.52
N SER A 231 -0.61 -1.92 19.19
CA SER A 231 -0.24 -2.25 17.80
C SER A 231 -1.07 -3.42 17.28
N PHE A 232 -1.37 -4.41 18.15
CA PHE A 232 -2.07 -5.64 17.81
C PHE A 232 -3.21 -5.94 18.77
N ARG A 233 -4.24 -6.65 18.26
CA ARG A 233 -5.35 -7.14 19.07
C ARG A 233 -5.67 -8.60 18.74
N LEU A 234 -5.47 -9.48 19.71
CA LEU A 234 -5.56 -10.93 19.54
C LEU A 234 -6.80 -11.47 20.27
N ALA A 235 -7.59 -12.31 19.62
CA ALA A 235 -8.57 -13.13 20.33
C ALA A 235 -7.87 -14.29 21.05
N SER A 236 -8.60 -14.97 21.93
CA SER A 236 -8.11 -16.18 22.61
C SER A 236 -7.59 -17.23 21.61
N GLY A 237 -6.33 -17.63 21.78
CA GLY A 237 -5.67 -18.60 20.90
C GLY A 237 -5.15 -18.04 19.57
N ASP A 238 -5.37 -16.76 19.27
CA ASP A 238 -4.85 -16.15 18.05
C ASP A 238 -3.34 -16.00 18.12
N THR A 239 -2.71 -16.07 16.95
CA THR A 239 -1.30 -15.72 16.73
C THR A 239 -1.22 -14.70 15.61
N VAL A 240 -0.63 -13.54 15.89
CA VAL A 240 -0.31 -12.51 14.90
C VAL A 240 1.21 -12.39 14.77
N HIS A 241 1.68 -11.63 13.78
CA HIS A 241 3.11 -11.43 13.57
C HIS A 241 3.42 -10.00 13.17
N ASP A 242 4.55 -9.52 13.66
CA ASP A 242 5.25 -8.32 13.19
C ASP A 242 6.49 -8.73 12.38
N LEU A 243 7.00 -7.81 11.55
CA LEU A 243 8.09 -8.04 10.63
C LEU A 243 9.21 -7.02 10.82
N ILE A 244 10.36 -7.49 11.28
CA ILE A 244 11.58 -6.70 11.32
C ILE A 244 12.29 -6.80 9.98
N HIS A 245 12.47 -5.65 9.34
CA HIS A 245 13.11 -5.52 8.04
C HIS A 245 14.60 -5.86 8.12
N GLU A 246 15.15 -6.28 6.97
CA GLU A 246 16.59 -6.46 6.85
C GLU A 246 17.36 -5.17 7.14
N ILE A 247 18.43 -5.29 7.92
CA ILE A 247 19.32 -4.18 8.28
C ILE A 247 20.76 -4.51 7.92
N GLY A 248 21.59 -3.47 7.83
CA GLY A 248 23.02 -3.65 7.60
C GLY A 248 23.71 -4.38 8.76
N PRO A 249 24.86 -5.06 8.53
CA PRO A 249 25.53 -5.88 9.56
C PRO A 249 25.98 -5.14 10.82
N GLU A 250 26.07 -3.82 10.78
CA GLU A 250 26.50 -2.96 11.90
C GLU A 250 25.34 -2.19 12.54
N LEU A 251 24.09 -2.48 12.14
CA LEU A 251 22.89 -1.81 12.63
C LEU A 251 22.12 -2.78 13.51
N THR A 252 21.46 -2.24 14.54
CA THR A 252 20.50 -2.99 15.35
C THR A 252 19.12 -2.34 15.31
N VAL A 253 18.12 -3.10 15.75
CA VAL A 253 16.75 -2.60 15.96
C VAL A 253 16.38 -2.89 17.39
N MET A 254 16.05 -1.83 18.13
CA MET A 254 15.50 -1.95 19.48
C MET A 254 13.99 -2.14 19.35
N THR A 255 13.47 -3.28 19.78
CA THR A 255 12.03 -3.54 19.78
C THR A 255 11.54 -3.68 21.22
N THR A 256 10.53 -2.92 21.58
CA THR A 256 9.81 -3.02 22.85
C THR A 256 8.49 -3.72 22.59
N ILE A 257 8.24 -4.80 23.32
CA ILE A 257 6.99 -5.56 23.30
C ILE A 257 6.34 -5.38 24.68
N GLU A 258 5.15 -4.77 24.72
CA GLU A 258 4.38 -4.54 25.95
C GLU A 258 3.09 -5.35 25.93
N ASN A 259 2.87 -6.15 26.99
CA ASN A 259 1.58 -6.79 27.22
C ASN A 259 0.63 -5.80 27.93
N MET A 260 -0.24 -5.14 27.15
CA MET A 260 -1.19 -4.17 27.69
C MET A 260 -2.41 -4.82 28.35
N ASP A 261 -2.53 -6.15 28.33
CA ASP A 261 -3.61 -6.86 28.99
C ASP A 261 -3.41 -6.91 30.52
N THR A 262 -4.52 -7.09 31.25
CA THR A 262 -4.52 -7.11 32.73
C THR A 262 -4.71 -8.51 33.33
N SER A 263 -4.91 -9.53 32.49
CA SER A 263 -5.38 -10.85 32.90
C SER A 263 -4.64 -12.02 32.28
N ASN A 264 -4.19 -11.89 31.04
CA ASN A 264 -3.64 -12.98 30.24
C ASN A 264 -2.15 -12.78 29.97
N THR A 265 -1.43 -13.90 29.90
CA THR A 265 0.00 -13.92 29.54
C THR A 265 0.14 -13.87 28.01
N LEU A 266 0.99 -12.97 27.53
CA LEU A 266 1.42 -12.93 26.14
C LEU A 266 2.61 -13.87 25.96
N GLU A 267 2.62 -14.69 24.92
CA GLU A 267 3.82 -15.41 24.50
C GLU A 267 4.33 -14.83 23.18
N TYR A 268 5.64 -14.82 22.96
CA TYR A 268 6.22 -14.39 21.68
C TYR A 268 7.35 -15.31 21.21
N ALA A 269 7.51 -15.39 19.89
CA ALA A 269 8.54 -16.18 19.23
C ALA A 269 9.21 -15.38 18.10
N ILE A 270 10.54 -15.43 18.03
CA ILE A 270 11.37 -14.67 17.09
C ILE A 270 12.09 -15.65 16.18
N ILE A 271 11.91 -15.49 14.87
CA ILE A 271 12.50 -16.42 13.88
C ILE A 271 12.78 -15.70 12.57
N THR A 272 13.86 -16.10 11.89
CA THR A 272 14.15 -15.63 10.52
C THR A 272 13.08 -16.16 9.56
N VAL A 273 12.61 -15.30 8.65
CA VAL A 273 11.48 -15.60 7.73
C VAL A 273 11.66 -16.91 6.96
N ASP A 274 12.85 -17.18 6.43
CA ASP A 274 13.15 -18.39 5.64
C ASP A 274 13.04 -19.71 6.45
N LEU A 275 13.00 -19.62 7.78
CA LEU A 275 12.93 -20.79 8.68
C LEU A 275 11.51 -20.99 9.26
N ALA A 276 10.59 -20.07 9.01
CA ALA A 276 9.22 -20.12 9.52
C ALA A 276 8.26 -20.94 8.66
N GLU A 277 8.63 -21.27 7.41
CA GLU A 277 7.80 -22.00 6.44
C GLU A 277 7.10 -23.24 7.05
N PRO A 278 7.78 -24.13 7.80
CA PRO A 278 7.15 -25.34 8.33
C PRO A 278 6.10 -25.07 9.41
N GLY A 279 6.11 -23.88 10.05
CA GLY A 279 5.15 -23.49 11.08
C GLY A 279 3.84 -22.92 10.53
N PHE A 280 3.68 -22.84 9.20
CA PHE A 280 2.43 -22.43 8.57
C PHE A 280 1.66 -23.66 8.06
N GLN A 281 0.42 -23.83 8.54
CA GLN A 281 -0.46 -24.91 8.11
C GLN A 281 -1.89 -24.41 7.91
N ASP A 282 -2.52 -24.82 6.79
CA ASP A 282 -3.93 -24.52 6.48
C ASP A 282 -4.29 -23.02 6.61
N PHE A 283 -3.40 -22.15 6.14
CA PHE A 283 -3.52 -20.68 6.23
C PHE A 283 -3.54 -20.13 7.67
N LYS A 284 -2.94 -20.85 8.62
CA LYS A 284 -2.77 -20.44 10.01
C LYS A 284 -1.34 -20.71 10.50
N VAL A 285 -0.99 -20.12 11.63
CA VAL A 285 0.26 -20.41 12.35
C VAL A 285 0.00 -21.55 13.32
N ASP A 286 0.76 -22.64 13.18
CA ASP A 286 0.88 -23.65 14.24
C ASP A 286 1.83 -23.09 15.31
N TRP A 287 1.26 -22.61 16.41
CA TRP A 287 2.03 -21.96 17.48
C TRP A 287 3.04 -22.91 18.15
N ASP A 288 2.68 -24.19 18.31
CA ASP A 288 3.55 -25.14 18.99
C ASP A 288 4.75 -25.49 18.12
N GLU A 289 4.53 -25.69 16.81
CA GLU A 289 5.63 -25.86 15.84
C GLU A 289 6.48 -24.59 15.74
N MET A 290 5.86 -23.41 15.70
CA MET A 290 6.59 -22.14 15.61
C MET A 290 7.52 -21.90 16.80
N LYS A 291 7.09 -22.24 18.02
CA LYS A 291 7.96 -22.19 19.21
C LYS A 291 9.16 -23.14 19.09
N ILE A 292 8.95 -24.35 18.58
CA ILE A 292 10.03 -25.32 18.38
C ILE A 292 11.04 -24.76 17.37
N LEU A 293 10.56 -24.30 16.21
CA LEU A 293 11.39 -23.74 15.16
C LEU A 293 12.19 -22.52 15.64
N ALA A 294 11.54 -21.59 16.35
CA ALA A 294 12.18 -20.39 16.88
C ALA A 294 13.27 -20.72 17.92
N ASN A 295 13.03 -21.71 18.78
CA ASN A 295 13.99 -22.12 19.80
C ASN A 295 15.19 -22.88 19.19
N GLU A 296 14.96 -23.77 18.22
CA GLU A 296 16.01 -24.54 17.56
C GLU A 296 16.88 -23.69 16.62
N ASN A 297 16.29 -22.65 16.01
CA ASN A 297 16.94 -21.81 15.01
C ASN A 297 17.21 -20.37 15.49
N CYS A 298 17.24 -20.12 16.80
CA CYS A 298 17.47 -18.79 17.34
C CYS A 298 18.85 -18.25 16.93
N THR A 299 18.85 -17.21 16.08
CA THR A 299 20.06 -16.54 15.60
C THR A 299 20.39 -15.26 16.36
N GLN A 300 19.53 -14.88 17.31
CA GLN A 300 19.62 -13.62 18.04
C GLN A 300 20.30 -13.80 19.41
N ASN A 301 20.89 -12.72 19.93
CA ASN A 301 21.48 -12.70 21.28
C ASN A 301 20.44 -12.43 22.39
N VAL A 302 19.18 -12.79 22.15
CA VAL A 302 18.04 -12.65 23.07
C VAL A 302 17.28 -13.97 23.13
N PRO A 303 16.46 -14.21 24.17
CA PRO A 303 15.55 -15.34 24.17
C PRO A 303 14.57 -15.23 23.00
N CYS A 304 14.71 -16.10 21.99
CA CYS A 304 13.80 -16.10 20.84
C CYS A 304 12.41 -16.65 21.16
N VAL A 305 12.19 -17.23 22.34
CA VAL A 305 10.87 -17.61 22.84
C VAL A 305 10.76 -17.15 24.28
N ALA A 306 9.72 -16.37 24.60
CA ALA A 306 9.47 -15.91 25.96
C ALA A 306 7.98 -15.63 26.21
N SER A 307 7.65 -15.33 27.47
CA SER A 307 6.32 -14.98 27.93
C SER A 307 6.33 -13.72 28.77
N LEU A 308 5.34 -12.85 28.60
CA LEU A 308 5.16 -11.61 29.34
C LEU A 308 3.88 -11.67 30.18
N LEU A 309 4.00 -11.42 31.49
CA LEU A 309 2.85 -11.34 32.38
C LEU A 309 2.02 -10.08 32.07
N PRO A 310 0.79 -9.98 32.57
CA PRO A 310 -0.03 -8.79 32.39
C PRO A 310 0.68 -7.51 32.86
N GLY A 311 0.78 -6.51 31.99
CA GLY A 311 1.47 -5.23 32.24
C GLY A 311 3.00 -5.29 32.21
N ASP A 312 3.61 -6.42 31.87
CA ASP A 312 5.07 -6.52 31.69
C ASP A 312 5.47 -6.07 30.28
N GLU A 313 6.68 -5.52 30.17
CA GLU A 313 7.34 -5.17 28.91
C GLU A 313 8.65 -5.95 28.73
N SER A 314 9.04 -6.15 27.47
CA SER A 314 10.33 -6.72 27.08
C SER A 314 10.99 -5.86 26.02
N VAL A 315 12.21 -5.42 26.31
CA VAL A 315 13.05 -4.67 25.37
C VAL A 315 14.10 -5.62 24.81
N ILE A 316 14.06 -5.84 23.50
CA ILE A 316 14.95 -6.74 22.76
C ILE A 316 15.76 -5.97 21.73
N GLU A 317 17.07 -6.24 21.70
CA GLU A 317 17.96 -5.71 20.67
C GLU A 317 18.17 -6.79 19.60
N LEU A 318 17.65 -6.55 18.41
CA LEU A 318 17.70 -7.48 17.29
C LEU A 318 18.79 -7.10 16.28
N GLN A 319 19.48 -8.13 15.80
CA GLN A 319 20.49 -8.04 14.74
C GLN A 319 20.04 -8.94 13.58
N SER A 320 19.48 -8.33 12.54
CA SER A 320 18.93 -9.03 11.36
C SER A 320 19.73 -8.69 10.08
N PRO A 321 21.01 -9.12 9.97
CA PRO A 321 21.88 -8.70 8.88
C PRO A 321 21.46 -9.29 7.53
N ASN A 322 20.89 -8.46 6.65
CA ASN A 322 20.41 -8.84 5.31
C ASN A 322 19.36 -9.98 5.31
N VAL A 323 18.60 -10.10 6.41
CA VAL A 323 17.52 -11.08 6.55
C VAL A 323 16.32 -10.43 7.22
N PHE A 324 15.13 -10.88 6.87
CA PHE A 324 13.90 -10.48 7.55
C PHE A 324 13.65 -11.40 8.75
N THR A 325 13.09 -10.84 9.82
CA THR A 325 12.82 -11.56 11.07
C THR A 325 11.38 -11.36 11.49
N PHE A 326 10.65 -12.45 11.71
CA PHE A 326 9.32 -12.41 12.31
C PHE A 326 9.40 -12.29 13.83
N ILE A 327 8.45 -11.55 14.38
CA ILE A 327 8.09 -11.59 15.79
C ILE A 327 6.63 -12.06 15.87
N PHE A 328 6.42 -13.34 16.17
CA PHE A 328 5.10 -13.88 16.42
C PHE A 328 4.66 -13.53 17.84
N LEU A 329 3.40 -13.11 17.97
CA LEU A 329 2.73 -12.76 19.22
C LEU A 329 1.54 -13.70 19.39
N HIS A 330 1.44 -14.38 20.52
CA HIS A 330 0.42 -15.40 20.77
C HIS A 330 -0.33 -15.15 22.07
N HIS A 331 -1.65 -15.16 22.00
CA HIS A 331 -2.51 -15.07 23.16
C HIS A 331 -2.82 -16.47 23.72
N SER A 332 -2.07 -16.87 24.76
CA SER A 332 -2.20 -18.20 25.39
C SER A 332 -3.39 -18.36 26.36
N GLY A 333 -4.23 -17.34 26.49
CA GLY A 333 -5.37 -17.34 27.41
C GLY A 333 -6.66 -17.81 26.74
N ASP A 334 -7.58 -18.34 27.53
CA ASP A 334 -8.81 -19.00 27.05
C ASP A 334 -9.99 -18.04 26.80
N ASN A 335 -9.87 -16.76 27.15
CA ASN A 335 -10.94 -15.77 26.99
C ASN A 335 -10.40 -14.35 26.87
N GLY A 336 -11.13 -13.51 26.12
CA GLY A 336 -10.87 -12.08 26.02
C GLY A 336 -10.26 -11.66 24.69
N VAL A 337 -9.98 -10.36 24.59
CA VAL A 337 -9.16 -9.78 23.53
C VAL A 337 -7.96 -9.17 24.22
N MET A 338 -6.77 -9.63 23.84
CA MET A 338 -5.50 -9.13 24.33
C MET A 338 -5.01 -7.99 23.44
N GLU A 339 -4.57 -6.90 24.05
CA GLU A 339 -3.97 -5.77 23.36
C GLU A 339 -2.46 -5.79 23.62
N VAL A 340 -1.67 -5.66 22.55
CA VAL A 340 -0.21 -5.73 22.59
C VAL A 340 0.34 -4.52 21.87
N GLN A 341 1.31 -3.85 22.47
CA GLN A 341 2.05 -2.78 21.81
C GLN A 341 3.42 -3.32 21.40
N VAL A 342 3.81 -3.05 20.16
CA VAL A 342 5.15 -3.30 19.64
C VAL A 342 5.67 -2.00 19.03
N VAL A 343 6.84 -1.58 19.49
CA VAL A 343 7.54 -0.38 19.00
C VAL A 343 8.95 -0.75 18.62
N SER A 344 9.31 -0.54 17.35
CA SER A 344 10.65 -0.82 16.82
C SER A 344 11.39 0.44 16.41
N GLU A 345 12.53 0.70 17.04
CA GLU A 345 13.45 1.79 16.74
C GLU A 345 14.67 1.27 15.97
N TYR A 346 14.76 1.67 14.70
CA TYR A 346 15.87 1.31 13.83
C TYR A 346 17.06 2.26 14.03
N ASP A 347 18.27 1.71 14.07
CA ASP A 347 19.50 2.51 14.10
C ASP A 347 19.58 3.53 12.95
N LYS A 348 20.01 4.76 13.28
CA LYS A 348 20.14 5.90 12.33
C LYS A 348 18.83 6.37 11.68
N SER A 349 17.67 6.02 12.23
CA SER A 349 16.34 6.48 11.80
C SER A 349 16.16 8.01 11.84
N SER A 350 16.94 8.73 12.65
CA SER A 350 16.86 10.21 12.81
C SER A 350 17.04 11.01 11.51
N THR A 351 17.66 10.42 10.47
CA THR A 351 17.79 11.06 9.14
C THR A 351 16.71 10.66 8.14
N ALA A 352 15.87 9.69 8.47
CA ALA A 352 14.85 9.13 7.58
C ALA A 352 13.73 10.14 7.29
N MET A 353 13.30 10.92 8.30
CA MET A 353 12.22 11.91 8.15
C MET A 353 12.50 12.93 7.03
N ASN A 354 13.70 13.49 6.96
CA ASN A 354 14.06 14.45 5.91
C ASN A 354 14.05 13.81 4.51
N LYS A 355 14.47 12.53 4.40
CA LYS A 355 14.41 11.78 3.15
C LYS A 355 12.96 11.51 2.75
N ALA A 356 12.11 11.13 3.71
CA ALA A 356 10.69 10.86 3.47
C ALA A 356 9.95 12.11 2.96
N ILE A 357 10.22 13.27 3.56
CA ILE A 357 9.70 14.56 3.12
C ILE A 357 10.16 14.87 1.69
N ALA A 358 11.44 14.71 1.39
CA ALA A 358 12.00 14.98 0.07
C ALA A 358 11.38 14.07 -1.03
N LEU A 359 11.22 12.78 -0.73
CA LEU A 359 10.61 11.79 -1.64
C LEU A 359 9.12 12.05 -1.88
N SER A 360 8.45 12.73 -0.95
CA SER A 360 7.03 13.05 -1.03
C SER A 360 6.71 14.28 -1.91
N ILE A 361 7.66 15.19 -2.10
CA ILE A 361 7.46 16.44 -2.86
C ILE A 361 6.88 16.19 -4.27
N PRO A 362 7.41 15.25 -5.09
CA PRO A 362 6.84 14.98 -6.42
C PRO A 362 5.37 14.55 -6.38
N SER A 363 4.98 13.69 -5.43
CA SER A 363 3.59 13.24 -5.27
C SER A 363 2.64 14.41 -4.98
N LEU A 364 3.01 15.23 -4.00
CA LEU A 364 2.20 16.38 -3.59
C LEU A 364 2.08 17.41 -4.72
N TYR A 365 3.16 17.60 -5.49
CA TYR A 365 3.16 18.49 -6.65
C TYR A 365 2.27 17.97 -7.79
N ILE A 366 2.30 16.65 -8.06
CA ILE A 366 1.40 16.01 -9.04
C ILE A 366 -0.07 16.23 -8.63
N THR A 367 -0.38 16.05 -7.35
CA THR A 367 -1.73 16.28 -6.81
C THR A 367 -2.14 17.75 -6.98
N GLY A 368 -1.26 18.69 -6.62
CA GLY A 368 -1.47 20.11 -6.83
C GLY A 368 -1.70 20.48 -8.29
N PHE A 369 -0.92 19.89 -9.22
CA PHE A 369 -1.09 20.08 -10.65
C PHE A 369 -2.46 19.63 -11.13
N VAL A 370 -2.93 18.44 -10.72
CA VAL A 370 -4.24 17.91 -11.11
C VAL A 370 -5.36 18.83 -10.63
N ILE A 371 -5.34 19.22 -9.35
CA ILE A 371 -6.34 20.14 -8.79
C ILE A 371 -6.35 21.46 -9.56
N TYR A 372 -5.18 22.07 -9.76
CA TYR A 372 -5.08 23.35 -10.46
C TYR A 372 -5.52 23.23 -11.93
N ARG A 373 -5.19 22.12 -12.59
CA ARG A 373 -5.61 21.82 -13.96
C ARG A 373 -7.13 21.72 -14.08
N LEU A 374 -7.80 21.02 -13.17
CA LEU A 374 -9.26 20.91 -13.13
C LEU A 374 -9.93 22.28 -12.89
N LEU A 375 -9.39 23.09 -11.97
CA LEU A 375 -9.88 24.45 -11.73
C LEU A 375 -9.79 25.33 -12.98
N ARG A 376 -8.68 25.24 -13.72
CA ARG A 376 -8.52 25.98 -14.98
C ARG A 376 -9.45 25.50 -16.08
N LEU A 377 -9.68 24.19 -16.20
CA LEU A 377 -10.64 23.65 -17.15
C LEU A 377 -12.05 24.17 -16.88
N SER A 378 -12.49 24.10 -15.62
CA SER A 378 -13.79 24.61 -15.19
C SER A 378 -13.96 26.11 -15.49
N LYS A 379 -12.96 26.93 -15.16
CA LYS A 379 -12.98 28.38 -15.42
C LYS A 379 -13.11 28.74 -16.90
N ASN A 380 -12.60 27.90 -17.80
CA ASN A 380 -12.64 28.11 -19.24
C ASN A 380 -13.81 27.37 -19.93
N GLY A 381 -14.81 26.90 -19.16
CA GLY A 381 -15.98 26.20 -19.72
C GLY A 381 -15.64 24.87 -20.38
N LYS A 382 -14.46 24.29 -20.08
CA LYS A 382 -13.98 23.03 -20.67
C LYS A 382 -14.38 21.84 -19.82
N SER A 383 -14.55 20.71 -20.49
CA SER A 383 -14.77 19.43 -19.81
C SER A 383 -13.55 19.05 -18.96
N TRP A 384 -13.77 18.45 -17.80
CA TRP A 384 -12.69 18.04 -16.88
C TRP A 384 -11.74 16.99 -17.48
N PHE A 385 -12.21 16.23 -18.48
CA PHE A 385 -11.42 15.28 -19.25
C PHE A 385 -10.72 15.90 -20.46
N ASP A 386 -10.82 17.21 -20.72
CA ASP A 386 -10.16 17.85 -21.87
C ASP A 386 -8.63 17.82 -21.70
N SER A 387 -7.98 16.99 -22.53
CA SER A 387 -6.53 16.82 -22.55
C SER A 387 -5.76 17.88 -23.34
N THR A 388 -6.44 18.83 -23.98
CA THR A 388 -5.78 19.83 -24.82
C THR A 388 -4.91 20.79 -24.00
N PRO A 389 -3.65 21.04 -24.36
CA PRO A 389 -2.79 21.98 -23.64
C PRO A 389 -3.39 23.38 -23.54
N SER A 390 -3.14 24.09 -22.42
CA SER A 390 -3.80 25.40 -22.20
C SER A 390 -3.42 26.49 -23.20
N HIS A 391 -2.35 26.34 -23.97
CA HIS A 391 -1.99 27.28 -25.04
C HIS A 391 -2.84 27.15 -26.30
N THR A 392 -3.69 26.12 -26.39
CA THR A 392 -4.64 25.94 -27.49
C THR A 392 -6.04 26.38 -27.12
N TRP A 393 -6.23 26.95 -25.93
CA TRP A 393 -7.51 27.45 -25.47
C TRP A 393 -7.69 28.87 -26.02
N GLU A 394 -8.92 29.21 -26.41
CA GLU A 394 -9.25 30.59 -26.78
C GLU A 394 -9.17 31.44 -25.51
N GLU A 395 -8.17 32.35 -25.49
CA GLU A 395 -7.83 33.30 -24.42
C GLU A 395 -7.34 32.68 -23.08
N GLU A 396 -6.02 32.76 -22.81
CA GLU A 396 -5.41 32.57 -21.48
C GLU A 396 -4.51 33.76 -21.13
#